data_AF-A0A350AEZ7-F1
#
_entry.id   AF-A0A350AEZ7-F1
#
_cell.length_a   1.000
_cell.length_b   1.000
_cell.length_c   1.000
_cell.angle_alpha   90.00
_cell.angle_beta   90.00
_cell.angle_gamma   90.00
#
_symmetry.space_group_name_H-M   'P 1'
#
loop_
_entity.id
_entity.type
_entity.pdbx_description
1 polymer ?
#
loop_
_entity_poly.entity_id
_entity_poly.type
_entity_poly.pdbx_seq_one_letter_code
_entity_poly.pdbx_strand_id
1 'polypeptide(L)'
;EGGPVRLDLFGDTLDGARRFDVGTQRTTEKLSVVELAPVSEVILDEAGITRFRQNYRIEFGAAGTDDPLYEAVSAGRKHAGMEHWLPFFHERMETLFDYLPGASVTEDFQAEAARLSRWEGIEDQYETRKIAMGQKGRLDT
;
A
#
# COMPACT_ATOMS: atom_id res chain seq x y z
N GLU A 1 19.65 2.95 -16.18
CA GLU A 1 19.83 3.08 -14.72
C GLU A 1 18.68 3.88 -14.13
N GLY A 2 18.29 3.58 -12.88
CA GLY A 2 17.34 4.39 -12.12
C GLY A 2 18.03 5.62 -11.50
N GLY A 3 17.25 6.59 -11.03
CA GLY A 3 17.78 7.80 -10.39
C GLY A 3 16.83 8.98 -10.52
N PRO A 4 16.98 10.03 -9.69
CA PRO A 4 16.05 11.15 -9.67
C PRO A 4 16.14 11.96 -10.97
N VAL A 5 15.02 12.57 -11.33
CA VAL A 5 14.86 13.32 -12.57
C VAL A 5 14.54 14.78 -12.24
N ARG A 6 15.25 15.69 -12.89
CA ARG A 6 14.93 17.12 -12.94
C ARG A 6 14.06 17.38 -14.16
N LEU A 7 12.94 18.05 -13.95
CA LEU A 7 12.05 18.52 -15.00
C LEU A 7 12.30 20.01 -15.20
N ASP A 8 12.72 20.40 -16.39
CA ASP A 8 12.95 21.79 -16.78
C ASP A 8 11.66 22.29 -17.46
N LEU A 9 10.99 23.29 -16.87
CA LEU A 9 9.75 23.86 -17.40
C LEU A 9 9.96 25.27 -17.96
N PHE A 10 9.28 25.58 -19.06
CA PHE A 10 9.09 26.92 -19.58
C PHE A 10 7.60 27.28 -19.52
N GLY A 11 7.21 28.02 -18.49
CA GLY A 11 5.79 28.20 -18.16
C GLY A 11 5.16 26.90 -17.69
N ASP A 12 4.10 26.48 -18.36
CA ASP A 12 3.38 25.22 -18.15
C ASP A 12 3.85 24.09 -19.08
N THR A 13 4.85 24.36 -19.94
CA THR A 13 5.37 23.41 -20.91
C THR A 13 6.67 22.79 -20.41
N LEU A 14 6.76 21.46 -20.48
CA LEU A 14 8.00 20.72 -20.20
C LEU A 14 8.99 20.92 -21.36
N ASP A 15 10.10 21.61 -21.10
CA ASP A 15 11.18 21.86 -22.08
C ASP A 15 12.18 20.70 -22.12
N GLY A 16 12.38 20.01 -20.98
CA GLY A 16 13.21 18.81 -20.95
C GLY A 16 13.23 18.07 -19.62
N ALA A 17 13.70 16.83 -19.65
CA ALA A 17 13.92 16.01 -18.47
C ALA A 17 15.38 15.52 -18.43
N ARG A 18 15.99 15.56 -17.26
CA ARG A 18 17.40 15.19 -17.07
C ARG A 18 17.57 14.35 -15.82
N ARG A 19 18.34 13.27 -15.91
CA ARG A 19 18.80 12.55 -14.72
C ARG A 19 19.94 13.35 -14.06
N PHE A 20 20.02 13.30 -12.74
CA PHE A 20 21.06 13.98 -12.00
C PHE A 20 21.61 13.11 -10.87
N ASP A 21 22.87 13.36 -10.52
CA ASP A 21 23.52 12.72 -9.39
C ASP A 21 23.07 13.36 -8.08
N VAL A 22 22.61 12.54 -7.12
CA VAL A 22 22.03 13.01 -5.84
C VAL A 22 23.04 13.78 -4.98
N GLY A 23 24.32 13.40 -5.03
CA GLY A 23 25.35 14.01 -4.18
C GLY A 23 25.81 15.37 -4.70
N THR A 24 26.12 15.43 -6.00
CA THR A 24 26.67 16.62 -6.66
C THR A 24 25.60 17.55 -7.22
N GLN A 25 24.35 17.07 -7.36
CA GLN A 25 23.23 17.80 -7.97
C GLN A 25 23.46 18.18 -9.44
N ARG A 26 24.38 17.50 -10.14
CA ARG A 26 24.73 17.76 -11.54
C ARG A 26 24.02 16.78 -12.48
N THR A 27 23.65 17.28 -13.66
CA THR A 27 23.07 16.45 -14.72
C THR A 27 24.05 15.39 -15.18
N THR A 28 23.55 14.16 -15.32
CA THR A 28 24.30 13.01 -15.84
C THR A 28 23.85 12.67 -17.26
N GLU A 29 22.54 12.68 -17.53
CA GLU A 29 21.98 12.38 -18.86
C GLU A 29 20.68 13.15 -19.15
N LYS A 30 20.36 13.32 -20.44
CA LYS A 30 19.05 13.82 -20.90
C LYS A 30 18.09 12.64 -21.13
N LEU A 31 16.82 12.82 -20.82
CA LEU A 31 15.76 11.83 -21.00
C LEU A 31 14.76 12.30 -22.05
N SER A 32 14.32 11.37 -22.90
CA SER A 32 13.22 11.59 -23.86
C SER A 32 11.86 11.20 -23.29
N VAL A 33 11.82 10.28 -22.32
CA VAL A 33 10.60 9.78 -21.66
C VAL A 33 10.88 9.62 -20.17
N VAL A 34 9.86 9.93 -19.35
CA VAL A 34 9.86 9.68 -17.90
C VAL A 34 8.58 8.92 -17.57
N GLU A 35 8.71 7.74 -16.97
CA GLU A 35 7.60 6.96 -16.45
C GLU A 35 7.55 7.14 -14.93
N LEU A 36 6.39 7.55 -14.41
CA LEU A 36 6.16 7.74 -12.99
C LEU A 36 5.18 6.68 -12.51
N ALA A 37 5.69 5.73 -11.72
CA ALA A 37 4.86 4.78 -11.00
C ALA A 37 4.38 5.38 -9.67
N PRO A 38 3.21 4.97 -9.16
CA PRO A 38 2.79 5.32 -7.81
C PRO A 38 3.86 4.93 -6.79
N VAL A 39 4.08 5.81 -5.80
CA VAL A 39 5.05 5.58 -4.71
C VAL A 39 4.51 4.60 -3.66
N SER A 40 3.23 4.23 -3.75
CA SER A 40 2.55 3.39 -2.77
C SER A 40 1.42 2.60 -3.41
N GLU A 41 1.20 1.39 -2.91
CA GLU A 41 0.08 0.50 -3.28
C GLU A 41 -1.27 0.99 -2.72
N VAL A 42 -1.25 1.94 -1.77
CA VAL A 42 -2.44 2.61 -1.27
C VAL A 42 -2.49 4.05 -1.80
N ILE A 43 -3.55 4.34 -2.54
CA ILE A 43 -3.90 5.69 -2.99
C ILE A 43 -4.97 6.23 -2.04
N LEU A 44 -4.66 7.34 -1.37
CA LEU A 44 -5.57 8.02 -0.44
C LEU A 44 -6.39 9.10 -1.16
N ASP A 45 -7.14 8.68 -2.18
CA ASP A 45 -8.17 9.49 -2.79
C ASP A 45 -9.50 9.37 -2.03
N GLU A 46 -10.48 10.22 -2.37
CA GLU A 46 -11.78 10.23 -1.69
C GLU A 46 -12.48 8.87 -1.74
N ALA A 47 -12.38 8.18 -2.87
CA ALA A 47 -12.99 6.87 -3.08
C ALA A 47 -12.33 5.78 -2.21
N GLY A 48 -10.99 5.73 -2.17
CA GLY A 48 -10.21 4.80 -1.36
C GLY A 48 -10.42 5.02 0.14
N ILE A 49 -10.45 6.27 0.59
CA ILE A 49 -10.75 6.61 2.00
C ILE A 49 -12.17 6.19 2.36
N THR A 50 -13.14 6.44 1.48
CA THR A 50 -14.54 6.07 1.71
C THR A 50 -14.71 4.55 1.82
N ARG A 51 -14.12 3.77 0.88
CA ARG A 51 -14.12 2.30 0.93
C ARG A 51 -13.47 1.78 2.19
N PHE A 52 -12.29 2.32 2.55
CA PHE A 52 -11.61 1.92 3.78
C PHE A 52 -12.52 2.09 4.98
N ARG A 53 -13.11 3.28 5.15
CA ARG A 53 -13.97 3.57 6.30
C ARG A 53 -15.20 2.69 6.35
N GLN A 54 -15.77 2.31 5.20
CA GLN A 54 -16.93 1.41 5.13
C GLN A 54 -16.53 -0.01 5.53
N ASN A 55 -15.53 -0.57 4.86
CA ASN A 55 -15.06 -1.94 5.10
C ASN A 55 -14.54 -2.13 6.52
N TYR A 56 -13.80 -1.14 7.04
CA TYR A 56 -13.32 -1.16 8.42
C TYR A 56 -14.46 -1.22 9.43
N ARG A 57 -15.53 -0.44 9.22
CA ARG A 57 -16.71 -0.44 10.10
C ARG A 57 -17.53 -1.73 10.02
N ILE A 58 -17.57 -2.36 8.85
CA ILE A 58 -18.22 -3.66 8.67
C ILE A 58 -17.48 -4.74 9.45
N GLU A 59 -16.15 -4.77 9.35
CA GLU A 59 -15.33 -5.82 9.96
C GLU A 59 -15.14 -5.62 11.48
N PHE A 60 -14.93 -4.38 11.92
CA PHE A 60 -14.51 -4.07 13.30
C PHE A 60 -15.55 -3.24 14.10
N GLY A 61 -16.67 -2.85 13.50
CA GLY A 61 -17.68 -2.01 14.15
C GLY A 61 -17.36 -0.51 14.12
N ALA A 62 -18.07 0.29 14.92
CA ALA A 62 -17.77 1.71 15.02
C ALA A 62 -16.34 1.89 15.54
N ALA A 63 -15.44 2.43 14.70
CA ALA A 63 -14.11 2.81 15.13
C ALA A 63 -14.27 3.79 16.30
N GLY A 64 -13.78 3.41 17.48
CA GLY A 64 -13.74 4.31 18.62
C GLY A 64 -12.91 5.55 18.29
N THR A 65 -13.10 6.63 19.03
CA THR A 65 -12.37 7.90 18.86
C THR A 65 -10.85 7.79 19.10
N ASP A 66 -10.36 6.60 19.46
CA ASP A 66 -8.96 6.28 19.81
C ASP A 66 -8.34 5.21 18.88
N ASP A 67 -8.71 5.21 17.60
CA ASP A 67 -8.07 4.40 16.55
C ASP A 67 -7.16 5.26 15.64
N PRO A 68 -5.84 5.30 15.89
CA PRO A 68 -4.91 6.15 15.14
C PRO A 68 -4.83 5.82 13.65
N LEU A 69 -5.09 4.57 13.25
CA LEU A 69 -5.11 4.17 11.85
C LEU A 69 -6.35 4.76 11.19
N TYR A 70 -7.52 4.51 11.78
CA TYR A 70 -8.79 4.98 11.22
C TYR A 70 -8.84 6.51 11.11
N GLU A 71 -8.36 7.22 12.13
CA GLU A 71 -8.28 8.69 12.14
C GLU A 71 -7.28 9.23 11.11
N ALA A 72 -6.10 8.63 10.99
CA ALA A 72 -5.10 9.06 10.00
C ALA A 72 -5.63 8.89 8.57
N VAL A 73 -6.17 7.71 8.25
CA VAL A 73 -6.72 7.42 6.93
C VAL A 73 -7.92 8.30 6.62
N SER A 74 -8.81 8.51 7.59
CA SER A 74 -9.97 9.41 7.45
C SER A 74 -9.58 10.85 7.17
N ALA A 75 -8.40 11.29 7.64
CA ALA A 75 -7.82 12.60 7.36
C ALA A 75 -6.93 12.63 6.10
N GLY A 76 -6.90 11.56 5.30
CA GLY A 76 -6.05 11.45 4.11
C GLY A 76 -4.56 11.38 4.41
N ARG A 77 -4.17 10.98 5.62
CA ARG A 77 -2.78 10.84 6.04
C ARG A 77 -2.36 9.37 6.04
N LYS A 78 -1.12 9.11 5.59
CA LYS A 78 -0.52 7.79 5.69
C LYS A 78 -0.30 7.41 7.15
N HIS A 79 -0.50 6.14 7.46
CA HIS A 79 -0.20 5.54 8.75
C HIS A 79 0.72 4.34 8.54
N ALA A 80 1.68 4.14 9.42
CA ALA A 80 2.63 3.04 9.28
C ALA A 80 1.90 1.68 9.34
N GLY A 81 2.13 0.81 8.36
CA GLY A 81 1.52 -0.52 8.31
C GLY A 81 0.08 -0.53 7.79
N MET A 82 -0.46 0.60 7.29
CA MET A 82 -1.80 0.65 6.68
C MET A 82 -1.98 -0.34 5.51
N GLU A 83 -0.87 -0.77 4.90
CA GLU A 83 -0.81 -1.79 3.85
C GLU A 83 -1.35 -3.16 4.31
N HIS A 84 -1.36 -3.44 5.61
CA HIS A 84 -2.03 -4.63 6.15
C HIS A 84 -3.57 -4.60 5.97
N TRP A 85 -4.13 -3.45 5.60
CA TRP A 85 -5.54 -3.26 5.27
C TRP A 85 -5.73 -2.93 3.78
N LEU A 86 -4.76 -3.24 2.92
CA LEU A 86 -4.81 -2.98 1.48
C LEU A 86 -6.15 -3.40 0.82
N PRO A 87 -6.76 -4.56 1.15
CA PRO A 87 -8.05 -4.95 0.59
C PRO A 87 -9.21 -3.99 0.89
N PHE A 88 -9.08 -3.14 1.92
CA PHE A 88 -10.15 -2.19 2.28
C PHE A 88 -10.11 -0.92 1.43
N PHE A 89 -8.99 -0.64 0.76
CA PHE A 89 -8.83 0.54 -0.11
C PHE A 89 -9.27 0.29 -1.55
N HIS A 90 -9.34 -0.97 -1.96
CA HIS A 90 -9.59 -1.38 -3.34
C HIS A 90 -10.92 -2.13 -3.46
N GLU A 91 -11.55 -2.05 -4.63
CA GLU A 91 -12.78 -2.81 -4.92
C GLU A 91 -12.47 -4.30 -5.10
N ARG A 92 -11.33 -4.60 -5.73
CA ARG A 92 -10.86 -5.95 -5.99
C ARG A 92 -9.36 -6.01 -5.76
N MET A 93 -8.93 -7.06 -5.07
CA MET A 93 -7.52 -7.44 -5.02
C MET A 93 -7.20 -8.37 -6.17
N GLU A 94 -6.05 -8.15 -6.79
CA GLU A 94 -5.49 -9.04 -7.79
C GLU A 94 -4.36 -9.87 -7.18
N THR A 95 -4.10 -11.01 -7.80
CA THR A 95 -2.99 -11.90 -7.48
C THR A 95 -1.91 -11.78 -8.54
N LEU A 96 -0.73 -12.32 -8.26
CA LEU A 96 0.35 -12.39 -9.26
C LEU A 96 -0.10 -13.11 -10.55
N PHE A 97 -1.02 -14.07 -10.45
CA PHE A 97 -1.48 -14.87 -11.60
C PHE A 97 -2.37 -14.09 -12.57
N ASP A 98 -3.03 -13.02 -12.10
CA ASP A 98 -3.79 -12.12 -12.99
C ASP A 98 -2.86 -11.39 -13.98
N TYR A 99 -1.59 -11.19 -13.61
CA TYR A 99 -0.57 -10.51 -14.42
C TYR A 99 0.30 -11.47 -15.25
N LEU A 100 0.27 -12.77 -14.95
CA LEU A 100 1.14 -13.78 -15.59
C LEU A 100 0.33 -14.95 -16.17
N PRO A 101 -0.62 -14.71 -17.09
CA PRO A 101 -1.43 -15.77 -17.68
C PRO A 101 -0.56 -16.74 -18.48
N GLY A 102 -0.71 -18.03 -18.20
CA GLY A 102 0.03 -19.10 -18.89
C GLY A 102 1.48 -19.29 -18.45
N ALA A 103 1.93 -18.59 -17.40
CA ALA A 103 3.25 -18.83 -16.83
C ALA A 103 3.34 -20.24 -16.22
N SER A 104 4.48 -20.91 -16.43
CA SER A 104 4.77 -22.16 -15.72
C SER A 104 5.08 -21.88 -14.26
N VAL A 105 4.44 -22.61 -13.36
CA VAL A 105 4.68 -22.53 -11.91
C VAL A 105 5.48 -23.76 -11.50
N THR A 106 6.59 -23.53 -10.80
CA THR A 106 7.43 -24.58 -10.24
C THR A 106 7.51 -24.37 -8.74
N GLU A 107 7.27 -25.42 -7.96
CA GLU A 107 7.33 -25.38 -6.50
C GLU A 107 8.47 -26.27 -6.00
N ASP A 108 9.14 -25.82 -4.94
CA ASP A 108 10.06 -26.65 -4.18
C ASP A 108 9.29 -27.69 -3.33
N PHE A 109 9.92 -28.80 -2.98
CA PHE A 109 9.28 -29.85 -2.18
C PHE A 109 8.83 -29.36 -0.78
N GLN A 110 9.41 -28.28 -0.26
CA GLN A 110 9.04 -27.67 1.02
C GLN A 110 7.98 -26.58 0.89
N ALA A 111 7.50 -26.26 -0.31
CA ALA A 111 6.57 -25.15 -0.54
C ALA A 111 5.30 -25.27 0.31
N GLU A 112 4.75 -26.48 0.43
CA GLU A 112 3.56 -26.73 1.25
C GLU A 112 3.80 -26.48 2.74
N ALA A 113 4.89 -27.02 3.30
CA ALA A 113 5.22 -26.81 4.70
C ALA A 113 5.46 -25.32 5.02
N ALA A 114 6.15 -24.61 4.12
CA ALA A 114 6.37 -23.17 4.24
C ALA A 114 5.05 -22.38 4.16
N ARG A 115 4.15 -22.75 3.24
CA ARG A 115 2.81 -22.14 3.10
C ARG A 115 1.99 -22.30 4.38
N LEU A 116 1.92 -23.53 4.91
CA LEU A 116 1.14 -23.83 6.12
C LEU A 116 1.68 -23.05 7.33
N SER A 117 3.00 -23.09 7.56
CA SER A 117 3.62 -22.33 8.66
C SER A 117 3.38 -20.83 8.54
N ARG A 118 3.41 -20.27 7.32
CA ARG A 118 3.10 -18.86 7.10
C ARG A 118 1.63 -18.54 7.36
N TRP A 119 0.72 -19.43 6.95
CA TRP A 119 -0.72 -19.26 7.13
C TRP A 119 -1.11 -19.25 8.60
N GLU A 120 -0.59 -20.19 9.39
CA GLU A 120 -0.81 -20.24 10.85
C GLU A 120 -0.40 -18.93 11.52
N GLY A 121 0.76 -18.37 11.13
CA GLY A 121 1.21 -17.08 11.66
C GLY A 121 0.34 -15.90 11.24
N ILE A 122 -0.29 -15.94 10.06
CA ILE A 122 -1.23 -14.91 9.60
C ILE A 122 -2.54 -14.98 10.40
N GLU A 123 -3.08 -16.18 10.59
CA GLU A 123 -4.30 -16.39 11.38
C GLU A 123 -4.11 -15.94 12.83
N ASP A 124 -3.02 -16.33 13.48
CA ASP A 124 -2.72 -15.93 14.86
C ASP A 124 -2.62 -14.40 15.03
N GLN A 125 -1.96 -13.72 14.08
CA GLN A 125 -1.87 -12.25 14.07
C GLN A 125 -3.22 -11.58 13.83
N TYR A 126 -4.06 -12.13 12.94
CA TYR A 126 -5.41 -11.62 12.69
C TYR A 126 -6.28 -11.77 13.94
N GLU A 127 -6.31 -12.95 14.57
CA GLU A 127 -7.10 -13.20 15.77
C GLU A 127 -6.63 -12.34 16.94
N THR A 128 -5.32 -12.21 17.15
CA THR A 128 -4.75 -11.32 18.17
C THR A 128 -5.21 -9.87 17.97
N ARG A 129 -5.21 -9.38 16.73
CA ARG A 129 -5.68 -8.03 16.39
C ARG A 129 -7.17 -7.88 16.68
N LYS A 130 -7.98 -8.86 16.29
CA LYS A 130 -9.44 -8.87 16.49
C LYS A 130 -9.79 -8.87 17.98
N ILE A 131 -9.10 -9.67 18.79
CA ILE A 131 -9.26 -9.71 20.24
C ILE A 131 -8.88 -8.36 20.87
N ALA A 132 -7.74 -7.78 20.48
CA ALA A 132 -7.28 -6.49 21.02
C ALA A 132 -8.26 -5.35 20.71
N MET A 133 -8.82 -5.32 19.50
CA MET A 133 -9.85 -4.35 19.11
C MET A 133 -11.17 -4.57 19.86
N GLY A 134 -11.60 -5.82 20.03
CA GLY A 134 -12.80 -6.16 20.80
C GLY A 134 -12.68 -5.84 22.30
N GLN A 135 -11.50 -5.98 22.89
CA GLN A 135 -11.24 -5.60 24.28
C GLN A 135 -11.30 -4.08 24.49
N LYS A 136 -10.74 -3.28 23.57
CA LYS A 136 -10.82 -1.81 23.63
C LYS A 136 -12.26 -1.31 23.67
N GLY A 137 -13.13 -1.79 22.76
CA GLY A 137 -14.54 -1.36 22.74
C GLY A 137 -15.32 -1.69 24.02
N ARG A 138 -14.87 -2.66 24.82
CA ARG A 138 -15.51 -3.09 26.07
C ARG A 138 -15.06 -2.29 27.31
N LEU A 139 -13.94 -1.58 27.22
CA LEU A 139 -13.44 -0.68 28.27
C LEU A 139 -14.08 0.72 28.17
N ASP A 140 -14.57 1.09 26.98
CA ASP A 140 -15.21 2.38 26.70
C ASP A 140 -16.74 2.38 26.87
N THR A 141 -17.32 1.27 27.38
CA THR A 141 -18.75 1.15 27.77
C THR A 141 -18.89 0.99 29.27
#